data_AF-A0A7I8C3S8-F1
#
_entry.id   AF-A0A7I8C3S8-F1
#
_cell.length_a   1.000
_cell.length_b   1.000
_cell.length_c   1.000
_cell.angle_alpha   90.00
_cell.angle_beta   90.00
_cell.angle_gamma   90.00
#
_symmetry.space_group_name_H-M   'P 1'
#
loop_
_entity.id
_entity.type
_entity.pdbx_description
1 polymer ?
#
loop_
_entity_poly.entity_id
_entity_poly.type
_entity_poly.pdbx_seq_one_letter_code
_entity_poly.pdbx_strand_id
1 'polypeptide(L)'
;MIKRNSPPVAEADDEFDPTQPEGNDSDNSLERELPLAFAHVPSDAEISQKVSEFFGGTEISDALRASIAEEAEEVAHSTRKILLEHMRIGGSFYHIRTRVEAQYVSTFGDTTQIRKRAAQVVYDFLESTFRKKRDSVRLYMRCYERFSTNSGAVEMLSISDMQLLVNKSDEVVAKVLDAKREKPEMGKRELKQIIDEYEQRLLEKDSALEIATSQLSDIYGRLDDAKNENQRLAEEAKRLNLDVQADREKLKKTLVDLASAEQTASGLQSTIADLEREVTARSRELADAQAKVTIKEVEVEVTPEHLRNLESVTKGRFEELSRLTAECDAAKKRLEELTELKKKQEAEIEQKEAVEQRVAGLVERFGSFVQEYHSVQLLVTADGSIGRFKGLLTGLADLTGKFHGELQAAVRAA
;
A
#
# COMPACT_ATOMS: atom_id res chain seq x y z
N MET A 1 -56.04 -44.16 -58.54
CA MET A 1 -55.81 -44.20 -57.07
C MET A 1 -54.83 -43.09 -56.72
N ILE A 2 -55.31 -41.85 -56.73
CA ILE A 2 -55.55 -40.97 -55.56
C ILE A 2 -54.26 -40.62 -54.81
N LYS A 3 -53.62 -39.54 -55.28
CA LYS A 3 -52.75 -38.67 -54.49
C LYS A 3 -53.63 -37.97 -53.44
N ARG A 4 -53.28 -38.05 -52.16
CA ARG A 4 -53.91 -37.19 -51.12
C ARG A 4 -53.10 -35.91 -50.98
N ASN A 5 -53.63 -34.83 -51.55
CA ASN A 5 -53.39 -33.48 -51.10
C ASN A 5 -53.97 -33.34 -49.69
N SER A 6 -53.18 -32.85 -48.75
CA SER A 6 -53.68 -32.28 -47.50
C SER A 6 -53.66 -30.74 -47.62
N PRO A 7 -54.69 -30.03 -47.11
CA PRO A 7 -54.90 -28.60 -47.31
C PRO A 7 -53.99 -27.72 -46.42
N PRO A 8 -53.82 -26.43 -46.76
CA PRO A 8 -53.14 -25.48 -45.87
C PRO A 8 -54.09 -25.15 -44.72
N VAL A 9 -53.65 -25.38 -43.48
CA VAL A 9 -54.39 -24.89 -42.31
C VAL A 9 -53.86 -23.50 -41.99
N ALA A 10 -54.79 -22.55 -42.02
CA ALA A 10 -54.62 -21.14 -41.82
C ALA A 10 -53.97 -20.80 -40.47
N GLU A 11 -53.29 -19.66 -40.46
CA GLU A 11 -52.87 -18.91 -39.27
C GLU A 11 -54.05 -18.81 -38.30
N ALA A 12 -53.90 -19.42 -37.12
CA ALA A 12 -54.76 -19.13 -35.99
C ALA A 12 -54.16 -17.91 -35.31
N ASP A 13 -54.92 -16.81 -35.30
CA ASP A 13 -54.69 -15.66 -34.45
C ASP A 13 -54.35 -16.13 -33.03
N ASP A 14 -53.18 -15.73 -32.52
CA ASP A 14 -52.85 -15.80 -31.09
C ASP A 14 -53.79 -14.85 -30.35
N GLU A 15 -55.01 -15.33 -30.13
CA GLU A 15 -56.00 -14.70 -29.28
C GLU A 15 -55.45 -14.70 -27.85
N PHE A 16 -55.01 -13.52 -27.41
CA PHE A 16 -54.49 -13.23 -26.09
C PHE A 16 -55.41 -13.81 -25.00
N ASP A 17 -54.95 -14.87 -24.33
CA ASP A 17 -55.65 -15.50 -23.20
C ASP A 17 -55.10 -14.92 -21.87
N PRO A 18 -55.83 -14.00 -21.21
CA PRO A 18 -55.38 -13.35 -19.97
C PRO A 18 -55.38 -14.28 -18.75
N THR A 19 -55.71 -15.57 -18.91
CA THR A 19 -55.81 -16.53 -17.80
C THR A 19 -54.68 -17.55 -17.75
N GLN A 20 -53.76 -17.54 -18.72
CA GLN A 20 -52.57 -18.39 -18.65
C GLN A 20 -51.46 -17.76 -17.79
N PRO A 21 -51.00 -18.45 -16.73
CA PRO A 21 -49.82 -18.02 -15.99
C PRO A 21 -48.58 -18.20 -16.87
N GLU A 22 -48.01 -17.09 -17.34
CA GLU A 22 -46.75 -17.08 -18.11
C GLU A 22 -45.65 -17.87 -17.39
N GLY A 23 -45.03 -18.76 -18.15
CA GLY A 23 -44.10 -19.78 -17.73
C GLY A 23 -42.83 -19.29 -17.04
N ASN A 24 -42.22 -20.27 -16.38
CA ASN A 24 -41.11 -20.21 -15.47
C ASN A 24 -39.78 -20.18 -16.25
N ASP A 25 -39.28 -18.99 -16.58
CA ASP A 25 -37.93 -18.83 -17.16
C ASP A 25 -36.91 -18.41 -16.09
N SER A 26 -35.82 -19.17 -16.09
CA SER A 26 -34.72 -19.22 -15.15
C SER A 26 -33.81 -17.98 -15.14
N ASP A 27 -33.43 -17.59 -13.92
CA ASP A 27 -32.10 -17.12 -13.49
C ASP A 27 -31.49 -15.81 -14.03
N ASN A 28 -32.32 -14.82 -14.37
CA ASN A 28 -31.89 -13.40 -14.48
C ASN A 28 -33.00 -12.42 -14.01
N SER A 29 -33.67 -12.74 -12.90
CA SER A 29 -34.94 -12.14 -12.48
C SER A 29 -34.86 -10.75 -11.82
N LEU A 30 -33.88 -9.90 -12.18
CA LEU A 30 -33.83 -8.50 -11.75
C LEU A 30 -34.23 -7.48 -12.83
N GLU A 31 -34.55 -7.92 -14.05
CA GLU A 31 -34.91 -7.01 -15.16
C GLU A 31 -36.41 -6.97 -15.50
N ARG A 32 -37.31 -7.33 -14.58
CA ARG A 32 -38.76 -7.16 -14.82
C ARG A 32 -39.21 -5.78 -14.39
N GLU A 33 -39.44 -4.91 -15.36
CA GLU A 33 -39.89 -3.53 -15.17
C GLU A 33 -41.23 -3.49 -14.42
N LEU A 34 -41.25 -2.80 -13.28
CA LEU A 34 -42.48 -2.29 -12.70
C LEU A 34 -43.08 -1.28 -13.71
N PRO A 35 -44.39 -1.28 -13.97
CA PRO A 35 -45.00 -0.39 -14.95
C PRO A 35 -44.68 1.08 -14.63
N LEU A 36 -44.39 1.85 -15.69
CA LEU A 36 -43.78 3.20 -15.69
C LEU A 36 -44.01 4.01 -14.40
N ALA A 37 -43.02 4.00 -13.53
CA ALA A 37 -42.81 5.12 -12.61
C ALA A 37 -42.25 6.27 -13.44
N PHE A 38 -42.82 7.47 -13.28
CA PHE A 38 -42.28 8.68 -13.88
C PHE A 38 -40.79 8.80 -13.56
N ALA A 39 -39.96 8.86 -14.60
CA ALA A 39 -38.50 8.86 -14.47
C ALA A 39 -37.97 10.16 -13.82
N HIS A 40 -38.76 11.23 -13.93
CA HIS A 40 -38.52 12.56 -13.39
C HIS A 40 -39.84 13.16 -12.92
N VAL A 41 -39.78 13.96 -11.85
CA VAL A 41 -40.91 14.77 -11.37
C VAL A 41 -40.49 16.22 -11.48
N PRO A 42 -41.06 17.00 -12.42
CA PRO A 42 -40.59 18.36 -12.68
C PRO A 42 -40.88 19.29 -11.50
N SER A 43 -40.03 20.31 -11.38
CA SER A 43 -40.21 21.39 -10.39
C SER A 43 -41.12 22.50 -10.93
N ASP A 44 -41.70 23.30 -10.04
CA ASP A 44 -42.59 24.42 -10.41
C ASP A 44 -41.88 25.41 -11.36
N ALA A 45 -40.58 25.64 -11.14
CA ALA A 45 -39.75 26.49 -12.01
C ALA A 45 -39.56 25.88 -13.40
N GLU A 46 -39.36 24.57 -13.47
CA GLU A 46 -39.23 23.83 -14.73
C GLU A 46 -40.54 23.80 -15.51
N ILE A 47 -41.66 23.57 -14.81
CA ILE A 47 -43.01 23.64 -15.37
C ILE A 47 -43.24 25.03 -15.95
N SER A 48 -42.99 26.09 -15.17
CA SER A 48 -43.14 27.48 -15.61
C SER A 48 -42.28 27.82 -16.83
N GLN A 49 -41.03 27.34 -16.85
CA GLN A 49 -40.12 27.52 -17.98
C GLN A 49 -40.64 26.80 -19.22
N LYS A 50 -41.09 25.55 -19.09
CA LYS A 50 -41.62 24.75 -20.20
C LYS A 50 -42.94 25.31 -20.73
N VAL A 51 -43.83 25.76 -19.86
CA VAL A 51 -45.05 26.46 -20.26
C VAL A 51 -44.71 27.72 -21.06
N SER A 52 -43.71 28.49 -20.63
CA SER A 52 -43.24 29.67 -21.38
C SER A 52 -42.56 29.30 -22.69
N GLU A 53 -41.84 28.18 -22.76
CA GLU A 53 -41.17 27.70 -23.98
C GLU A 53 -42.18 27.24 -25.04
N PHE A 54 -43.18 26.44 -24.64
CA PHE A 54 -44.16 25.84 -25.56
C PHE A 54 -45.34 26.77 -25.86
N PHE A 55 -45.77 27.57 -24.89
CA PHE A 55 -46.96 28.41 -24.99
C PHE A 55 -46.64 29.92 -24.90
N GLY A 56 -45.36 30.30 -25.01
CA GLY A 56 -44.84 31.68 -24.90
C GLY A 56 -45.31 32.67 -25.97
N GLY A 57 -45.86 32.17 -27.08
CA GLY A 57 -46.36 33.00 -28.18
C GLY A 57 -47.56 33.88 -27.81
N THR A 58 -47.98 34.73 -28.75
CA THR A 58 -49.15 35.63 -28.60
C THR A 58 -50.49 34.93 -28.79
N GLU A 59 -50.48 33.65 -29.19
CA GLU A 59 -51.68 32.87 -29.52
C GLU A 59 -52.42 32.38 -28.26
N ILE A 60 -51.73 32.27 -27.13
CA ILE A 60 -52.27 31.78 -25.86
C ILE A 60 -52.20 32.89 -24.82
N SER A 61 -53.29 33.11 -24.10
CA SER A 61 -53.37 34.15 -23.07
C SER A 61 -52.56 33.79 -21.83
N ASP A 62 -52.09 34.83 -21.12
CA ASP A 62 -51.39 34.65 -19.83
C ASP A 62 -52.20 33.87 -18.81
N ALA A 63 -53.53 34.10 -18.77
CA ALA A 63 -54.43 33.39 -17.86
C ALA A 63 -54.50 31.89 -18.19
N LEU A 64 -54.54 31.52 -19.48
CA LEU A 64 -54.55 30.12 -19.89
C LEU A 64 -53.19 29.46 -19.63
N ARG A 65 -52.07 30.17 -19.85
CA ARG A 65 -50.73 29.68 -19.49
C ARG A 65 -50.62 29.39 -17.99
N ALA A 66 -51.10 30.29 -17.14
CA ALA A 66 -51.10 30.10 -15.69
C ALA A 66 -51.94 28.88 -15.29
N SER A 67 -53.13 28.71 -15.88
CA SER A 67 -53.97 27.53 -15.64
C SER A 67 -53.30 26.22 -16.07
N ILE A 68 -52.59 26.21 -17.21
CA ILE A 68 -51.84 25.03 -17.67
C ILE A 68 -50.68 24.72 -16.72
N ALA A 69 -49.98 25.74 -16.20
CA ALA A 69 -48.93 25.56 -15.22
C ALA A 69 -49.47 24.95 -13.92
N GLU A 70 -50.60 25.46 -13.42
CA GLU A 70 -51.28 24.94 -12.23
C GLU A 70 -51.69 23.46 -12.41
N GLU A 71 -52.31 23.11 -13.54
CA GLU A 71 -52.66 21.71 -13.84
C GLU A 71 -51.41 20.81 -13.93
N ALA A 72 -50.31 21.30 -14.50
CA ALA A 72 -49.05 20.56 -14.57
C ALA A 72 -48.39 20.37 -13.19
N GLU A 73 -48.49 21.38 -12.31
CA GLU A 73 -48.06 21.29 -10.91
C GLU A 73 -48.87 20.23 -10.14
N GLU A 74 -50.19 20.17 -10.34
CA GLU A 74 -51.04 19.13 -9.74
C GLU A 74 -50.65 17.71 -10.19
N VAL A 75 -50.29 17.55 -11.48
CA VAL A 75 -49.79 16.28 -12.02
C VAL A 75 -48.45 15.91 -11.37
N ALA A 76 -47.51 16.85 -11.26
CA ALA A 76 -46.22 16.63 -10.61
C ALA A 76 -46.38 16.26 -9.12
N HIS A 77 -47.28 16.95 -8.41
CA HIS A 77 -47.60 16.65 -7.01
C HIS A 77 -48.21 15.26 -6.85
N SER A 78 -49.16 14.89 -7.72
CA SER A 78 -49.79 13.56 -7.73
C SER A 78 -48.77 12.46 -7.98
N THR A 79 -47.82 12.67 -8.89
CA THR A 79 -46.73 11.75 -9.16
C THR A 79 -45.83 11.54 -7.95
N ARG A 80 -45.42 12.62 -7.26
CA ARG A 80 -44.62 12.52 -6.03
C ARG A 80 -45.34 11.73 -4.95
N LYS A 81 -46.66 11.92 -4.82
CA LYS A 81 -47.50 11.16 -3.90
C LYS A 81 -47.53 9.67 -4.24
N ILE A 82 -47.60 9.30 -5.53
CA ILE A 82 -47.54 7.89 -5.95
C ILE A 82 -46.21 7.24 -5.55
N LEU A 83 -45.08 7.93 -5.72
CA LEU A 83 -43.76 7.43 -5.30
C LEU A 83 -43.68 7.21 -3.78
N LEU A 84 -44.20 8.15 -2.99
CA LEU A 84 -44.29 8.01 -1.53
C LEU A 84 -45.19 6.83 -1.13
N GLU A 85 -46.30 6.62 -1.83
CA GLU A 85 -47.18 5.48 -1.60
C GLU A 85 -46.50 4.15 -1.92
N HIS A 86 -45.61 4.08 -2.92
CA HIS A 86 -44.78 2.88 -3.14
C HIS A 86 -43.89 2.55 -1.94
N MET A 87 -43.26 3.55 -1.31
CA MET A 87 -42.49 3.35 -0.09
C MET A 87 -43.37 2.91 1.08
N ARG A 88 -44.57 3.48 1.21
CA ARG A 88 -45.55 3.08 2.23
C ARG A 88 -46.05 1.66 2.06
N ILE A 89 -46.28 1.21 0.81
CA ILE A 89 -46.62 -0.17 0.48
C ILE A 89 -45.47 -1.09 0.89
N GLY A 90 -44.23 -0.75 0.54
CA GLY A 90 -43.03 -1.50 0.95
C GLY A 90 -42.90 -1.63 2.47
N GLY A 91 -43.14 -0.54 3.20
CA GLY A 91 -43.14 -0.54 4.67
C GLY A 91 -44.24 -1.43 5.24
N SER A 92 -45.44 -1.39 4.66
CA SER A 92 -46.55 -2.25 5.08
C SER A 92 -46.23 -3.73 4.88
N PHE A 93 -45.66 -4.10 3.73
CA PHE A 93 -45.18 -5.46 3.46
C PHE A 93 -44.10 -5.88 4.45
N TYR A 94 -43.10 -5.02 4.68
CA TYR A 94 -42.02 -5.26 5.62
C TYR A 94 -42.57 -5.51 7.04
N HIS A 95 -43.47 -4.66 7.53
CA HIS A 95 -44.05 -4.81 8.86
C HIS A 95 -44.92 -6.06 9.01
N ILE A 96 -45.68 -6.45 7.97
CA ILE A 96 -46.41 -7.74 7.96
C ILE A 96 -45.40 -8.88 8.14
N ARG A 97 -44.31 -8.87 7.36
CA ARG A 97 -43.27 -9.89 7.44
C ARG A 97 -42.65 -9.98 8.83
N THR A 98 -42.20 -8.86 9.38
CA THR A 98 -41.57 -8.82 10.70
C THR A 98 -42.50 -9.29 11.81
N ARG A 99 -43.79 -8.94 11.75
CA ARG A 99 -44.79 -9.39 12.75
C ARG A 99 -45.00 -10.91 12.71
N VAL A 100 -45.13 -11.48 11.51
CA VAL A 100 -45.30 -12.93 11.35
C VAL A 100 -44.03 -13.67 11.73
N GLU A 101 -42.85 -13.19 11.32
CA GLU A 101 -41.56 -13.77 11.71
C GLU A 101 -41.39 -13.76 13.24
N ALA A 102 -41.69 -12.64 13.91
CA ALA A 102 -41.62 -12.54 15.37
C ALA A 102 -42.55 -13.54 16.07
N GLN A 103 -43.79 -13.72 15.58
CA GLN A 103 -44.72 -14.71 16.13
C GLN A 103 -44.21 -16.15 15.98
N TYR A 104 -43.64 -16.47 14.81
CA TYR A 104 -43.07 -17.80 14.55
C TYR A 104 -41.87 -18.09 15.45
N VAL A 105 -40.95 -17.11 15.58
CA VAL A 105 -39.79 -17.22 16.47
C VAL A 105 -40.24 -17.38 17.94
N SER A 106 -41.24 -16.61 18.37
CA SER A 106 -41.82 -16.74 19.71
C SER A 106 -42.44 -18.11 19.99
N THR A 107 -43.05 -18.74 18.99
CA THR A 107 -43.85 -19.97 19.16
C THR A 107 -43.02 -21.24 18.99
N PHE A 108 -42.09 -21.23 18.03
CA PHE A 108 -41.36 -22.41 17.58
C PHE A 108 -39.85 -22.34 17.81
N GLY A 109 -39.37 -21.26 18.43
CA GLY A 109 -37.96 -21.01 18.70
C GLY A 109 -37.24 -20.28 17.56
N ASP A 110 -36.14 -19.60 17.91
CA ASP A 110 -35.35 -18.81 16.96
C ASP A 110 -34.37 -19.69 16.19
N THR A 111 -34.81 -20.16 15.01
CA THR A 111 -33.94 -20.88 14.08
C THR A 111 -34.11 -20.35 12.66
N THR A 112 -33.05 -20.47 11.86
CA THR A 112 -33.06 -20.07 10.45
C THR A 112 -34.17 -20.77 9.65
N GLN A 113 -34.47 -22.03 9.97
CA GLN A 113 -35.55 -22.79 9.31
C GLN A 113 -36.93 -22.20 9.62
N ILE A 114 -37.18 -21.85 10.89
CA ILE A 114 -38.45 -21.23 11.32
C ILE A 114 -38.63 -19.85 10.69
N ARG A 115 -37.58 -19.01 10.66
CA ARG A 115 -37.63 -17.69 9.98
C ARG A 115 -37.91 -17.83 8.49
N LYS A 116 -37.27 -18.77 7.79
CA LYS A 116 -37.53 -19.05 6.35
C LYS A 116 -38.97 -19.49 6.12
N ARG A 117 -39.51 -20.36 6.96
CA ARG A 117 -40.90 -20.82 6.88
C ARG A 117 -41.88 -19.67 7.09
N ALA A 118 -41.64 -18.81 8.08
CA ALA A 118 -42.47 -17.63 8.34
C ALA A 118 -42.45 -16.67 7.14
N ALA A 119 -41.27 -16.39 6.59
CA ALA A 119 -41.12 -15.55 5.40
C ALA A 119 -41.88 -16.13 4.19
N GLN A 120 -41.83 -17.45 3.97
CA GLN A 120 -42.55 -18.10 2.89
C GLN A 120 -44.06 -17.92 3.01
N VAL A 121 -44.64 -18.14 4.18
CA VAL A 121 -46.08 -17.92 4.43
C VAL A 121 -46.49 -16.48 4.13
N VAL A 122 -45.64 -15.51 4.50
CA VAL A 122 -45.88 -14.09 4.21
C VAL A 122 -45.85 -13.82 2.71
N TYR A 123 -44.85 -14.35 1.99
CA TYR A 123 -44.77 -14.15 0.54
C TYR A 123 -45.95 -14.78 -0.19
N ASP A 124 -46.36 -16.00 0.21
CA ASP A 124 -47.53 -16.69 -0.36
C ASP A 124 -48.81 -15.87 -0.14
N PHE A 125 -48.98 -15.33 1.08
CA PHE A 125 -50.11 -14.47 1.43
C PHE A 125 -50.14 -13.18 0.61
N LEU A 126 -49.01 -12.47 0.53
CA LEU A 126 -48.92 -11.20 -0.19
C LEU A 126 -49.09 -11.40 -1.70
N GLU A 127 -48.53 -12.48 -2.25
CA GLU A 127 -48.68 -12.83 -3.66
C GLU A 127 -50.13 -13.14 -4.02
N SER A 128 -50.80 -13.97 -3.23
CA SER A 128 -52.20 -14.34 -3.45
C SER A 128 -53.15 -13.14 -3.27
N THR A 129 -52.94 -12.34 -2.22
CA THR A 129 -53.85 -11.24 -1.86
C THR A 129 -53.73 -10.07 -2.82
N PHE A 130 -52.50 -9.65 -3.15
CA PHE A 130 -52.26 -8.45 -3.96
C PHE A 130 -52.02 -8.76 -5.44
N ARG A 131 -52.05 -10.05 -5.83
CA ARG A 131 -51.77 -10.51 -7.20
C ARG A 131 -50.44 -9.95 -7.74
N LYS A 132 -49.44 -9.88 -6.87
CA LYS A 132 -48.08 -9.42 -7.19
C LYS A 132 -47.12 -10.58 -7.07
N LYS A 133 -46.22 -10.75 -8.04
CA LYS A 133 -45.17 -11.77 -7.99
C LYS A 133 -44.29 -11.56 -6.75
N ARG A 134 -43.81 -12.66 -6.17
CA ARG A 134 -42.93 -12.61 -4.97
C ARG A 134 -41.75 -11.67 -5.11
N ASP A 135 -41.12 -11.62 -6.28
CA ASP A 135 -39.94 -10.78 -6.51
C ASP A 135 -40.28 -9.29 -6.43
N SER A 136 -41.45 -8.88 -6.94
CA SER A 136 -41.93 -7.50 -6.77
C SER A 136 -42.17 -7.18 -5.29
N VAL A 137 -42.79 -8.09 -4.54
CA VAL A 137 -43.02 -7.92 -3.10
C VAL A 137 -41.70 -7.78 -2.34
N ARG A 138 -40.70 -8.63 -2.65
CA ARG A 138 -39.35 -8.54 -2.08
C ARG A 138 -38.69 -7.21 -2.42
N LEU A 139 -38.80 -6.76 -3.66
CA LEU A 139 -38.22 -5.49 -4.10
C LEU A 139 -38.80 -4.32 -3.29
N TYR A 140 -40.13 -4.23 -3.15
CA TYR A 140 -40.77 -3.20 -2.32
C TYR A 140 -40.28 -3.22 -0.87
N MET A 141 -40.18 -4.40 -0.25
CA MET A 141 -39.65 -4.53 1.11
C MET A 141 -38.19 -4.04 1.20
N ARG A 142 -37.34 -4.42 0.22
CA ARG A 142 -35.93 -4.02 0.21
C ARG A 142 -35.73 -2.53 -0.06
N CYS A 143 -36.49 -1.95 -0.99
CA CYS A 143 -36.46 -0.50 -1.23
C CYS A 143 -36.87 0.26 0.04
N TYR A 144 -37.92 -0.20 0.73
CA TYR A 144 -38.30 0.38 2.02
C TYR A 144 -37.19 0.27 3.06
N GLU A 145 -36.67 -0.93 3.30
CA GLU A 145 -35.61 -1.17 4.28
C GLU A 145 -34.37 -0.33 3.98
N ARG A 146 -34.04 -0.15 2.70
CA ARG A 146 -32.86 0.61 2.26
C ARG A 146 -33.02 2.12 2.32
N PHE A 147 -34.14 2.65 1.84
CA PHE A 147 -34.29 4.09 1.58
C PHE A 147 -35.24 4.81 2.54
N SER A 148 -35.97 4.10 3.41
CA SER A 148 -36.97 4.72 4.31
C SER A 148 -36.41 5.80 5.24
N THR A 149 -35.12 5.73 5.58
CA THR A 149 -34.43 6.70 6.44
C THR A 149 -33.80 7.86 5.67
N ASN A 150 -33.75 7.80 4.33
CA ASN A 150 -33.16 8.81 3.47
C ASN A 150 -34.28 9.54 2.70
N SER A 151 -34.79 10.63 3.29
CA SER A 151 -35.87 11.43 2.67
C SER A 151 -35.49 11.95 1.29
N GLY A 152 -34.23 12.34 1.10
CA GLY A 152 -33.73 12.81 -0.20
C GLY A 152 -33.78 11.72 -1.26
N ALA A 153 -33.47 10.47 -0.91
CA ALA A 153 -33.59 9.35 -1.84
C ALA A 153 -35.04 9.06 -2.22
N VAL A 154 -35.95 9.14 -1.26
CA VAL A 154 -37.38 8.90 -1.50
C VAL A 154 -38.00 9.97 -2.40
N GLU A 155 -37.54 11.22 -2.30
CA GLU A 155 -38.04 12.33 -3.11
C GLU A 155 -37.46 12.35 -4.53
N MET A 156 -36.20 11.98 -4.70
CA MET A 156 -35.46 12.17 -5.95
C MET A 156 -35.33 10.90 -6.81
N LEU A 157 -35.44 9.71 -6.23
CA LEU A 157 -35.28 8.46 -6.97
C LEU A 157 -36.63 7.88 -7.38
N SER A 158 -36.71 7.39 -8.61
CA SER A 158 -37.82 6.52 -9.01
C SER A 158 -37.66 5.13 -8.37
N ILE A 159 -38.74 4.34 -8.34
CA ILE A 159 -38.67 2.95 -7.85
C ILE A 159 -37.67 2.10 -8.66
N SER A 160 -37.51 2.41 -9.95
CA SER A 160 -36.56 1.75 -10.86
C SER A 160 -35.11 2.11 -10.52
N ASP A 161 -34.85 3.35 -10.13
CA ASP A 161 -33.52 3.77 -9.67
C ASP A 161 -33.19 3.13 -8.32
N MET A 162 -34.16 3.12 -7.40
CA MET A 162 -34.02 2.43 -6.12
C MET A 162 -33.71 0.94 -6.32
N GLN A 163 -34.35 0.27 -7.29
CA GLN A 163 -34.08 -1.13 -7.61
C GLN A 163 -32.61 -1.37 -8.01
N LEU A 164 -32.01 -0.48 -8.78
CA LEU A 164 -30.58 -0.57 -9.15
C LEU A 164 -29.66 -0.36 -7.94
N LEU A 165 -30.11 0.45 -6.99
CA LEU A 165 -29.32 0.89 -5.84
C LEU A 165 -29.51 0.06 -4.58
N VAL A 166 -30.54 -0.79 -4.50
CA VAL A 166 -30.90 -1.57 -3.28
C VAL A 166 -29.73 -2.37 -2.72
N ASN A 167 -28.87 -2.93 -3.58
CA ASN A 167 -27.74 -3.76 -3.17
C ASN A 167 -26.38 -3.01 -3.25
N LYS A 168 -26.40 -1.69 -3.49
CA LYS A 168 -25.19 -0.87 -3.67
C LYS A 168 -24.79 -0.21 -2.35
N SER A 169 -23.51 0.14 -2.20
CA SER A 169 -22.99 0.79 -0.99
C SER A 169 -23.61 2.18 -0.77
N ASP A 170 -23.58 2.68 0.47
CA ASP A 170 -24.11 4.02 0.80
C ASP A 170 -23.39 5.12 0.00
N GLU A 171 -22.10 4.94 -0.28
CA GLU A 171 -21.31 5.87 -1.08
C GLU A 171 -21.81 5.96 -2.54
N VAL A 172 -22.11 4.81 -3.15
CA VAL A 172 -22.66 4.76 -4.51
C VAL A 172 -24.05 5.41 -4.55
N VAL A 173 -24.89 5.15 -3.54
CA VAL A 173 -26.20 5.78 -3.40
C VAL A 173 -26.07 7.29 -3.30
N ALA A 174 -25.22 7.79 -2.39
CA ALA A 174 -24.99 9.23 -2.22
C ALA A 174 -24.53 9.89 -3.52
N LYS A 175 -23.62 9.24 -4.23
CA LYS A 175 -23.10 9.74 -5.49
C LYS A 175 -24.16 9.82 -6.59
N VAL A 176 -25.04 8.81 -6.66
CA VAL A 176 -26.15 8.82 -7.61
C VAL A 176 -27.19 9.88 -7.23
N LEU A 177 -27.43 10.13 -5.95
CA LEU A 177 -28.29 11.23 -5.50
C LEU A 177 -27.71 12.60 -5.90
N ASP A 178 -26.41 12.81 -5.73
CA ASP A 178 -25.75 14.04 -6.18
C ASP A 178 -25.88 14.21 -7.70
N ALA A 179 -25.65 13.13 -8.45
CA ALA A 179 -25.76 13.17 -9.91
C ALA A 179 -27.21 13.42 -10.38
N LYS A 180 -28.21 12.85 -9.70
CA LYS A 180 -29.63 13.13 -9.94
C LYS A 180 -30.04 14.54 -9.53
N ARG A 181 -29.41 15.12 -8.50
CA ARG A 181 -29.63 16.51 -8.12
C ARG A 181 -29.11 17.47 -9.18
N GLU A 182 -27.96 17.18 -9.79
CA GLU A 182 -27.39 17.98 -10.89
C GLU A 182 -28.13 17.77 -12.21
N LYS A 183 -28.56 16.53 -12.49
CA LYS A 183 -29.29 16.14 -13.70
C LYS A 183 -30.51 15.27 -13.36
N PRO A 184 -31.67 15.89 -13.04
CA PRO A 184 -32.89 15.16 -12.65
C PRO A 184 -33.39 14.18 -13.73
N GLU A 185 -33.26 14.57 -14.99
CA GLU A 185 -33.69 13.82 -16.18
C GLU A 185 -32.80 12.62 -16.54
N MET A 186 -31.84 12.28 -15.68
CA MET A 186 -30.94 11.16 -15.93
C MET A 186 -31.72 9.86 -16.09
N GLY A 187 -31.56 9.21 -17.24
CA GLY A 187 -32.20 7.93 -17.52
C GLY A 187 -31.51 6.76 -16.82
N LYS A 188 -32.22 5.64 -16.69
CA LYS A 188 -31.72 4.38 -16.11
C LYS A 188 -30.36 3.93 -16.66
N ARG A 189 -30.13 4.12 -17.96
CA ARG A 189 -28.86 3.74 -18.63
C ARG A 189 -27.68 4.58 -18.16
N GLU A 190 -27.87 5.90 -18.05
CA GLU A 190 -26.84 6.82 -17.56
C GLU A 190 -26.54 6.54 -16.09
N LEU A 191 -27.58 6.28 -15.29
CA LEU A 191 -27.45 5.92 -13.88
C LEU A 191 -26.64 4.62 -13.69
N LYS A 192 -26.88 3.60 -14.54
CA LYS A 192 -26.09 2.36 -14.54
C LYS A 192 -24.61 2.62 -14.89
N GLN A 193 -24.33 3.49 -15.86
CA GLN A 193 -22.96 3.86 -16.21
C GLN A 193 -22.23 4.51 -15.03
N ILE A 194 -22.90 5.43 -14.33
CA ILE A 194 -22.32 6.07 -13.14
C ILE A 194 -22.05 5.04 -12.06
N ILE A 195 -22.99 4.13 -11.79
CA ILE A 195 -22.78 3.05 -10.81
C ILE A 195 -21.54 2.21 -11.17
N ASP A 196 -21.46 1.74 -12.42
CA ASP A 196 -20.38 0.87 -12.88
C ASP A 196 -19.01 1.59 -12.82
N GLU A 197 -18.95 2.85 -13.25
CA GLU A 197 -17.73 3.68 -13.18
C GLU A 197 -17.27 3.90 -11.73
N TYR A 198 -18.19 4.18 -10.81
CA TYR A 198 -17.85 4.38 -9.41
C TYR A 198 -17.42 3.08 -8.73
N GLU A 199 -18.08 1.96 -9.01
CA GLU A 199 -17.69 0.66 -8.49
C GLU A 199 -16.30 0.25 -8.99
N GLN A 200 -16.02 0.44 -10.28
CA GLN A 200 -14.69 0.18 -10.82
C GLN A 200 -13.63 1.03 -10.11
N ARG A 201 -13.91 2.32 -9.90
CA ARG A 201 -12.98 3.23 -9.23
C ARG A 201 -12.79 2.91 -7.74
N LEU A 202 -13.80 2.35 -7.07
CA LEU A 202 -13.68 1.83 -5.71
C LEU A 202 -12.79 0.59 -5.69
N LEU A 203 -13.01 -0.37 -6.60
CA LEU A 203 -12.17 -1.56 -6.72
C LEU A 203 -10.70 -1.23 -7.00
N GLU A 204 -10.43 -0.24 -7.87
CA GLU A 204 -9.08 0.24 -8.14
C GLU A 204 -8.42 0.83 -6.88
N LYS A 205 -9.17 1.59 -6.08
CA LYS A 205 -8.68 2.14 -4.81
C LYS A 205 -8.43 1.06 -3.77
N ASP A 206 -9.32 0.08 -3.64
CA ASP A 206 -9.15 -1.02 -2.70
C ASP A 206 -7.90 -1.84 -3.05
N SER A 207 -7.67 -2.11 -4.34
CA SER A 207 -6.45 -2.77 -4.80
C SER A 207 -5.19 -1.94 -4.50
N ALA A 208 -5.24 -0.62 -4.72
CA ALA A 208 -4.12 0.27 -4.38
C ALA A 208 -3.85 0.31 -2.87
N LEU A 209 -4.90 0.29 -2.03
CA LEU A 209 -4.78 0.23 -0.58
C LEU A 209 -4.19 -1.10 -0.12
N GLU A 210 -4.56 -2.22 -0.73
CA GLU A 210 -3.99 -3.53 -0.43
C GLU A 210 -2.48 -3.56 -0.74
N ILE A 211 -2.08 -3.04 -1.90
CA ILE A 211 -0.66 -2.91 -2.28
C ILE A 211 0.09 -2.03 -1.29
N ALA A 212 -0.46 -0.85 -0.95
CA ALA A 212 0.17 0.06 0.01
C ALA A 212 0.29 -0.57 1.41
N THR A 213 -0.71 -1.34 1.84
CA THR A 213 -0.72 -2.05 3.11
C THR A 213 0.34 -3.15 3.13
N SER A 214 0.47 -3.92 2.03
CA SER A 214 1.54 -4.91 1.87
C SER A 214 2.92 -4.26 1.94
N GLN A 215 3.13 -3.15 1.24
CA GLN A 215 4.40 -2.42 1.26
C GLN A 215 4.73 -1.88 2.65
N LEU A 216 3.73 -1.36 3.38
CA LEU A 216 3.92 -0.92 4.76
C LEU A 216 4.30 -2.09 5.68
N SER A 217 3.68 -3.26 5.51
CA SER A 217 4.04 -4.47 6.25
C SER A 217 5.47 -4.91 5.96
N ASP A 218 5.90 -4.86 4.70
CA ASP A 218 7.27 -5.21 4.30
C ASP A 218 8.30 -4.22 4.86
N ILE A 219 8.00 -2.92 4.82
CA ILE A 219 8.87 -1.89 5.41
C ILE A 219 8.95 -2.08 6.93
N TYR A 220 7.83 -2.39 7.59
CA TYR A 220 7.81 -2.65 9.02
C TYR A 220 8.66 -3.88 9.39
N GLY A 221 8.59 -4.95 8.59
CA GLY A 221 9.46 -6.12 8.74
C GLY A 221 10.94 -5.77 8.59
N ARG A 222 11.31 -5.04 7.53
CA ARG A 222 12.70 -4.58 7.32
C ARG A 222 13.19 -3.67 8.45
N LEU A 223 12.31 -2.83 8.99
CA LEU A 223 12.64 -1.95 10.12
C LEU A 223 12.93 -2.76 11.38
N ASP A 224 12.14 -3.81 11.65
CA ASP A 224 12.38 -4.69 12.80
C ASP A 224 13.70 -5.47 12.65
N ASP A 225 13.98 -6.00 11.46
CA ASP A 225 15.24 -6.66 11.14
C ASP A 225 16.44 -5.72 11.35
N ALA A 226 16.37 -4.50 10.79
CA ALA A 226 17.41 -3.49 10.92
C ALA A 226 17.62 -3.04 12.38
N LYS A 227 16.55 -3.00 13.18
CA LYS A 227 16.62 -2.67 14.60
C LYS A 227 17.32 -3.79 15.38
N ASN A 228 16.97 -5.04 15.11
CA ASN A 228 17.57 -6.22 15.73
C ASN A 228 19.06 -6.32 15.37
N GLU A 229 19.43 -6.06 14.12
CA GLU A 229 20.82 -6.03 13.67
C GLU A 229 21.61 -4.88 14.31
N ASN A 230 21.05 -3.67 14.39
CA ASN A 230 21.68 -2.56 15.09
C ASN A 230 21.94 -2.88 16.57
N GLN A 231 20.99 -3.56 17.24
CA GLN A 231 21.17 -3.98 18.62
C GLN A 231 22.32 -5.00 18.75
N ARG A 232 22.37 -6.00 17.86
CA ARG A 232 23.47 -6.97 17.80
C ARG A 232 24.82 -6.29 17.58
N LEU A 233 24.92 -5.38 16.61
CA LEU A 233 26.14 -4.63 16.31
C LEU A 233 26.57 -3.75 17.49
N ALA A 234 25.62 -3.14 18.20
CA ALA A 234 25.92 -2.35 19.40
C ALA A 234 26.47 -3.21 20.55
N GLU A 235 25.95 -4.43 20.72
CA GLU A 235 26.48 -5.40 21.70
C GLU A 235 27.88 -5.89 21.30
N GLU A 236 28.12 -6.18 20.03
CA GLU A 236 29.43 -6.58 19.52
C GLU A 236 30.46 -5.45 19.65
N ALA A 237 30.09 -4.21 19.32
CA ALA A 237 30.96 -3.04 19.49
C ALA A 237 31.33 -2.81 20.96
N LYS A 238 30.40 -3.05 21.89
CA LYS A 238 30.70 -3.00 23.34
C LYS A 238 31.71 -4.07 23.73
N ARG A 239 31.52 -5.31 23.26
CA ARG A 239 32.44 -6.42 23.54
C ARG A 239 33.84 -6.14 22.99
N LEU A 240 33.94 -5.70 21.74
CA LEU A 240 35.23 -5.39 21.12
C LEU A 240 35.98 -4.28 21.86
N ASN A 241 35.25 -3.26 22.35
CA ASN A 241 35.84 -2.20 23.18
C ASN A 241 36.40 -2.73 24.50
N LEU A 242 35.72 -3.69 25.15
CA LEU A 242 36.24 -4.34 26.35
C LEU A 242 37.50 -5.15 26.05
N ASP A 243 37.52 -5.89 24.94
CA ASP A 243 38.70 -6.66 24.52
C ASP A 243 39.90 -5.75 24.21
N VAL A 244 39.67 -4.63 23.50
CA VAL A 244 40.71 -3.61 23.24
C VAL A 244 41.23 -2.98 24.54
N GLN A 245 40.36 -2.72 25.52
CA GLN A 245 40.79 -2.22 26.83
C GLN A 245 41.65 -3.25 27.56
N ALA A 246 41.22 -4.51 27.60
CA ALA A 246 41.96 -5.60 28.22
C ALA A 246 43.34 -5.81 27.56
N ASP A 247 43.42 -5.74 26.24
CA ASP A 247 44.68 -5.87 25.52
C ASP A 247 45.60 -4.67 25.73
N ARG A 248 45.06 -3.45 25.83
CA ARG A 248 45.84 -2.27 26.25
C ARG A 248 46.42 -2.42 27.65
N GLU A 249 45.67 -3.01 28.58
CA GLU A 249 46.16 -3.30 29.94
C GLU A 249 47.26 -4.37 29.94
N LYS A 250 47.07 -5.47 29.20
CA LYS A 250 48.11 -6.49 29.01
C LYS A 250 49.38 -5.89 28.41
N LEU A 251 49.25 -5.05 27.38
CA LEU A 251 50.38 -4.38 26.73
C LEU A 251 51.14 -3.48 27.73
N LYS A 252 50.42 -2.68 28.52
CA LYS A 252 51.02 -1.86 29.58
C LYS A 252 51.80 -2.72 30.57
N LYS A 253 51.23 -3.85 31.00
CA LYS A 253 51.91 -4.79 31.90
C LYS A 253 53.19 -5.35 31.29
N THR A 254 53.13 -5.80 30.04
CA THR A 254 54.33 -6.31 29.33
C THR A 254 55.41 -5.25 29.13
N LEU A 255 55.03 -3.97 28.94
CA LEU A 255 55.99 -2.86 28.85
C LEU A 255 56.67 -2.59 30.19
N VAL A 256 55.94 -2.68 31.30
CA VAL A 256 56.50 -2.57 32.65
C VAL A 256 57.45 -3.73 32.93
N ASP A 257 57.05 -4.96 32.59
CA ASP A 257 57.89 -6.15 32.76
C ASP A 257 59.17 -6.03 31.91
N LEU A 258 59.07 -5.56 30.66
CA LEU A 258 60.23 -5.31 29.80
C LEU A 258 61.17 -4.24 30.37
N ALA A 259 60.63 -3.11 30.84
CA ALA A 259 61.44 -2.07 31.47
C ALA A 259 62.17 -2.58 32.72
N SER A 260 61.52 -3.45 33.51
CA SER A 260 62.17 -4.11 34.65
C SER A 260 63.28 -5.08 34.21
N ALA A 261 63.07 -5.82 33.12
CA ALA A 261 64.07 -6.70 32.54
C ALA A 261 65.26 -5.91 31.97
N GLU A 262 65.03 -4.77 31.32
CA GLU A 262 66.08 -3.86 30.86
C GLU A 262 66.90 -3.31 32.04
N GLN A 263 66.25 -2.93 33.14
CA GLN A 263 66.93 -2.45 34.34
C GLN A 263 67.81 -3.55 34.97
N THR A 264 67.31 -4.79 35.04
CA THR A 264 68.11 -5.92 35.53
C THR A 264 69.26 -6.27 34.58
N ALA A 265 69.04 -6.23 33.26
CA ALA A 265 70.09 -6.43 32.26
C ALA A 265 71.18 -5.36 32.35
N SER A 266 70.81 -4.09 32.55
CA SER A 266 71.76 -3.00 32.78
C SER A 266 72.56 -3.18 34.08
N GLY A 267 71.91 -3.62 35.16
CA GLY A 267 72.60 -3.99 36.40
C GLY A 267 73.56 -5.17 36.22
N LEU A 268 73.19 -6.18 35.44
CA LEU A 268 74.08 -7.28 35.10
C LEU A 268 75.26 -6.79 34.25
N GLN A 269 75.04 -5.92 33.27
CA GLN A 269 76.12 -5.31 32.48
C GLN A 269 77.10 -4.52 33.35
N SER A 270 76.64 -3.77 34.35
CA SER A 270 77.56 -3.08 35.27
C SER A 270 78.38 -4.07 36.10
N THR A 271 77.76 -5.15 36.60
CA THR A 271 78.50 -6.19 37.34
C THR A 271 79.51 -6.92 36.46
N ILE A 272 79.19 -7.17 35.18
CA ILE A 272 80.14 -7.73 34.21
C ILE A 272 81.31 -6.77 34.02
N ALA A 273 81.05 -5.48 33.82
CA ALA A 273 82.11 -4.48 33.65
C ALA A 273 83.01 -4.37 34.89
N ASP A 274 82.45 -4.48 36.11
CA ASP A 274 83.23 -4.49 37.34
C ASP A 274 84.05 -5.77 37.50
N LEU A 275 83.47 -6.94 37.19
CA LEU A 275 84.21 -8.21 37.17
C LEU A 275 85.31 -8.22 36.11
N GLU A 276 85.09 -7.63 34.94
CA GLU A 276 86.13 -7.47 33.91
C GLU A 276 87.29 -6.58 34.41
N ARG A 277 86.98 -5.51 35.16
CA ARG A 277 88.00 -4.69 35.83
C ARG A 277 88.74 -5.47 36.91
N GLU A 278 88.06 -6.28 37.70
CA GLU A 278 88.71 -7.15 38.69
C GLU A 278 89.60 -8.21 38.04
N VAL A 279 89.12 -8.86 36.98
CA VAL A 279 89.91 -9.85 36.21
C VAL A 279 91.13 -9.18 35.59
N THR A 280 91.01 -7.97 35.05
CA THR A 280 92.16 -7.23 34.53
C THR A 280 93.12 -6.74 35.61
N ALA A 281 92.64 -6.41 36.82
CA ALA A 281 93.49 -6.12 37.96
C ALA A 281 94.23 -7.38 38.44
N ARG A 282 93.53 -8.49 38.63
CA ARG A 282 94.07 -9.80 39.00
C ARG A 282 95.05 -10.34 37.97
N SER A 283 94.80 -10.12 36.68
CA SER A 283 95.71 -10.54 35.62
C SER A 283 96.99 -9.71 35.59
N ARG A 284 96.91 -8.42 35.94
CA ARG A 284 98.11 -7.59 36.18
C ARG A 284 98.87 -8.03 37.42
N GLU A 285 98.18 -8.32 38.52
CA GLU A 285 98.79 -8.89 39.74
C GLU A 285 99.44 -10.26 39.47
N LEU A 286 98.82 -11.10 38.65
CA LEU A 286 99.39 -12.37 38.19
C LEU A 286 100.59 -12.17 37.26
N ALA A 287 100.56 -11.17 36.37
CA ALA A 287 101.71 -10.82 35.53
C ALA A 287 102.89 -10.31 36.38
N ASP A 288 102.61 -9.50 37.42
CA ASP A 288 103.60 -9.04 38.40
C ASP A 288 104.13 -10.20 39.27
N ALA A 289 103.29 -11.18 39.62
CA ALA A 289 103.68 -12.40 40.30
C ALA A 289 104.46 -13.36 39.39
N GLN A 290 104.18 -13.40 38.09
CA GLN A 290 104.94 -14.16 37.08
C GLN A 290 106.34 -13.59 36.81
N ALA A 291 106.61 -12.33 37.16
CA ALA A 291 107.99 -11.78 37.16
C ALA A 291 108.90 -12.41 38.24
N LYS A 292 108.34 -13.21 39.16
CA LYS A 292 109.07 -14.10 40.07
C LYS A 292 108.42 -15.48 40.04
N VAL A 293 108.78 -16.33 39.08
CA VAL A 293 108.96 -17.79 39.26
C VAL A 293 109.12 -18.47 37.89
N THR A 294 110.02 -19.44 37.90
CA THR A 294 110.46 -20.32 36.81
C THR A 294 109.36 -21.24 36.27
N ILE A 295 109.41 -21.45 34.96
CA ILE A 295 108.48 -22.13 34.03
C ILE A 295 108.21 -23.61 34.37
N LYS A 296 106.95 -24.05 34.15
CA LYS A 296 106.61 -25.39 33.61
C LYS A 296 105.40 -25.29 32.66
N GLU A 297 105.58 -25.78 31.44
CA GLU A 297 104.61 -25.88 30.34
C GLU A 297 103.50 -26.90 30.64
N VAL A 298 102.26 -26.56 30.28
CA VAL A 298 101.19 -27.50 29.93
C VAL A 298 100.38 -26.87 28.78
N GLU A 299 100.38 -27.51 27.62
CA GLU A 299 99.54 -27.17 26.47
C GLU A 299 98.07 -27.44 26.80
N VAL A 300 97.21 -26.47 26.52
CA VAL A 300 95.75 -26.63 26.52
C VAL A 300 95.23 -26.04 25.21
N GLU A 301 95.06 -26.91 24.21
CA GLU A 301 94.13 -26.67 23.10
C GLU A 301 92.70 -26.78 23.64
N VAL A 302 92.03 -25.64 23.83
CA VAL A 302 90.56 -25.61 23.80
C VAL A 302 90.14 -24.42 22.95
N THR A 303 89.85 -24.72 21.69
CA THR A 303 89.00 -23.90 20.84
C THR A 303 87.63 -23.76 21.53
N PRO A 304 87.13 -22.55 21.83
CA PRO A 304 85.86 -22.38 22.53
C PRO A 304 84.68 -22.88 21.69
N GLU A 305 83.83 -23.75 22.25
CA GLU A 305 82.63 -24.33 21.62
C GLU A 305 81.55 -23.31 21.21
N HIS A 306 81.74 -22.02 21.48
CA HIS A 306 80.72 -20.99 21.29
C HIS A 306 80.51 -20.60 19.82
N LEU A 307 81.47 -20.90 18.93
CA LEU A 307 81.39 -20.55 17.51
C LEU A 307 80.56 -21.54 16.68
N ARG A 308 80.21 -22.72 17.21
CA ARG A 308 79.37 -23.70 16.51
C ARG A 308 77.88 -23.54 16.81
N ASN A 309 77.52 -22.98 17.98
CA ASN A 309 76.15 -22.60 18.32
C ASN A 309 75.73 -21.27 17.69
N LEU A 310 76.67 -20.43 17.26
CA LEU A 310 76.35 -19.15 16.64
C LEU A 310 75.93 -19.33 15.17
N GLU A 311 76.55 -20.25 14.42
CA GLU A 311 76.14 -20.60 13.05
C GLU A 311 74.77 -21.31 12.99
N SER A 312 74.47 -22.17 13.96
CA SER A 312 73.16 -22.84 14.03
C SER A 312 72.05 -21.88 14.47
N VAL A 313 72.33 -21.01 15.44
CA VAL A 313 71.39 -19.96 15.88
C VAL A 313 71.21 -18.89 14.79
N THR A 314 72.26 -18.50 14.06
CA THR A 314 72.13 -17.56 12.94
C THR A 314 71.39 -18.17 11.75
N LYS A 315 71.60 -19.45 11.41
CA LYS A 315 70.79 -20.15 10.40
C LYS A 315 69.32 -20.25 10.79
N GLY A 316 69.02 -20.65 12.03
CA GLY A 316 67.63 -20.69 12.53
C GLY A 316 66.97 -19.31 12.53
N ARG A 317 67.70 -18.25 12.91
CA ARG A 317 67.20 -16.86 12.83
C ARG A 317 67.05 -16.38 11.39
N PHE A 318 67.88 -16.85 10.46
CA PHE A 318 67.77 -16.50 9.04
C PHE A 318 66.59 -17.23 8.37
N GLU A 319 66.30 -18.46 8.78
CA GLU A 319 65.10 -19.20 8.38
C GLU A 319 63.82 -18.57 8.97
N GLU A 320 63.84 -18.16 10.24
CA GLU A 320 62.75 -17.38 10.84
C GLU A 320 62.57 -16.03 10.15
N LEU A 321 63.66 -15.31 9.85
CA LEU A 321 63.61 -14.05 9.11
C LEU A 321 63.07 -14.26 7.69
N SER A 322 63.50 -15.30 6.97
CA SER A 322 62.99 -15.56 5.62
C SER A 322 61.51 -15.93 5.63
N ARG A 323 61.06 -16.71 6.62
CA ARG A 323 59.64 -17.03 6.83
C ARG A 323 58.82 -15.79 7.18
N LEU A 324 59.29 -14.99 8.12
CA LEU A 324 58.65 -13.73 8.51
C LEU A 324 58.63 -12.72 7.35
N THR A 325 59.66 -12.69 6.52
CA THR A 325 59.70 -11.84 5.32
C THR A 325 58.67 -12.29 4.30
N ALA A 326 58.54 -13.61 4.08
CA ALA A 326 57.51 -14.18 3.21
C ALA A 326 56.09 -13.95 3.75
N GLU A 327 55.87 -14.06 5.06
CA GLU A 327 54.60 -13.74 5.73
C GLU A 327 54.28 -12.24 5.61
N CYS A 328 55.29 -11.36 5.77
CA CYS A 328 55.17 -9.92 5.55
C CYS A 328 54.80 -9.58 4.10
N ASP A 329 55.42 -10.23 3.12
CA ASP A 329 55.13 -9.99 1.71
C ASP A 329 53.75 -10.53 1.30
N ALA A 330 53.33 -11.65 1.87
CA ALA A 330 51.96 -12.16 1.69
C ALA A 330 50.92 -11.24 2.36
N ALA A 331 51.22 -10.71 3.56
CA ALA A 331 50.37 -9.76 4.25
C ALA A 331 50.26 -8.42 3.49
N LYS A 332 51.37 -7.93 2.92
CA LYS A 332 51.38 -6.73 2.06
C LYS A 332 50.50 -6.91 0.83
N LYS A 333 50.62 -8.04 0.12
CA LYS A 333 49.76 -8.35 -1.03
C LYS A 333 48.28 -8.39 -0.68
N ARG A 334 47.92 -9.05 0.43
CA ARG A 334 46.52 -9.07 0.91
C ARG A 334 46.03 -7.68 1.30
N LEU A 335 46.90 -6.84 1.87
CA LEU A 335 46.57 -5.48 2.24
C LEU A 335 46.34 -4.64 0.97
N GLU A 336 47.17 -4.78 -0.06
CA GLU A 336 46.98 -4.16 -1.37
C GLU A 336 45.64 -4.58 -2.01
N GLU A 337 45.37 -5.88 -2.09
CA GLU A 337 44.11 -6.43 -2.61
C GLU A 337 42.88 -5.88 -1.87
N LEU A 338 42.91 -5.88 -0.53
CA LEU A 338 41.82 -5.33 0.29
C LEU A 338 41.68 -3.81 0.11
N THR A 339 42.78 -3.07 -0.06
CA THR A 339 42.69 -1.62 -0.32
C THR A 339 42.11 -1.30 -1.70
N GLU A 340 42.39 -2.11 -2.72
CA GLU A 340 41.76 -1.96 -4.04
C GLU A 340 40.27 -2.29 -3.98
N LEU A 341 39.90 -3.35 -3.26
CA LEU A 341 38.51 -3.76 -3.07
C LEU A 341 37.72 -2.70 -2.30
N LYS A 342 38.32 -2.15 -1.24
CA LYS A 342 37.75 -1.04 -0.47
C LYS A 342 37.56 0.20 -1.35
N LYS A 343 38.54 0.59 -2.16
CA LYS A 343 38.40 1.73 -3.09
C LYS A 343 37.28 1.52 -4.09
N LYS A 344 37.11 0.31 -4.63
CA LYS A 344 36.00 0.00 -5.54
C LYS A 344 34.65 0.11 -4.85
N GLN A 345 34.53 -0.43 -3.64
CA GLN A 345 33.30 -0.35 -2.86
C GLN A 345 32.96 1.07 -2.43
N GLU A 346 33.94 1.87 -2.00
CA GLU A 346 33.76 3.29 -1.67
C GLU A 346 33.27 4.07 -2.90
N ALA A 347 33.84 3.82 -4.09
CA ALA A 347 33.36 4.45 -5.33
C ALA A 347 31.93 4.03 -5.71
N GLU A 348 31.55 2.77 -5.50
CA GLU A 348 30.18 2.30 -5.73
C GLU A 348 29.17 2.92 -4.75
N ILE A 349 29.57 3.08 -3.48
CA ILE A 349 28.74 3.72 -2.45
C ILE A 349 28.56 5.21 -2.79
N GLU A 350 29.64 5.91 -3.12
CA GLU A 350 29.58 7.33 -3.49
C GLU A 350 28.69 7.56 -4.72
N GLN A 351 28.75 6.65 -5.71
CA GLN A 351 27.84 6.69 -6.85
C GLN A 351 26.38 6.48 -6.45
N LYS A 352 26.09 5.52 -5.56
CA LYS A 352 24.73 5.27 -5.06
C LYS A 352 24.20 6.46 -4.26
N GLU A 353 25.00 7.00 -3.34
CA GLU A 353 24.65 8.18 -2.56
C GLU A 353 24.39 9.41 -3.45
N ALA A 354 25.20 9.61 -4.50
CA ALA A 354 24.98 10.69 -5.46
C ALA A 354 23.67 10.52 -6.24
N VAL A 355 23.28 9.28 -6.58
CA VAL A 355 21.98 9.00 -7.22
C VAL A 355 20.84 9.22 -6.24
N GLU A 356 20.95 8.74 -5.00
CA GLU A 356 19.94 8.93 -3.97
C GLU A 356 19.71 10.42 -3.66
N GLN A 357 20.77 11.23 -3.53
CA GLN A 357 20.65 12.67 -3.35
C GLN A 357 19.96 13.35 -4.52
N ARG A 358 20.22 12.92 -5.76
CA ARG A 358 19.54 13.45 -6.95
C ARG A 358 18.06 13.07 -6.98
N VAL A 359 17.73 11.84 -6.60
CA VAL A 359 16.33 11.37 -6.51
C VAL A 359 15.59 12.13 -5.40
N ALA A 360 16.18 12.26 -4.21
CA ALA A 360 15.61 13.02 -3.10
C ALA A 360 15.37 14.48 -3.47
N GLY A 361 16.35 15.14 -4.12
CA GLY A 361 16.20 16.51 -4.61
C GLY A 361 15.14 16.65 -5.71
N LEU A 362 14.93 15.61 -6.54
CA LEU A 362 13.84 15.60 -7.53
C LEU A 362 12.47 15.54 -6.85
N VAL A 363 12.33 14.70 -5.81
CA VAL A 363 11.09 14.58 -5.01
C VAL A 363 10.76 15.90 -4.32
N GLU A 364 11.75 16.54 -3.71
CA GLU A 364 11.58 17.85 -3.05
C GLU A 364 11.08 18.92 -4.04
N ARG A 365 11.73 19.03 -5.21
CA ARG A 365 11.32 19.97 -6.27
C ARG A 365 9.91 19.68 -6.79
N PHE A 366 9.57 18.40 -6.95
CA PHE A 366 8.22 18.02 -7.37
C PHE A 366 7.18 18.38 -6.29
N GLY A 367 7.51 18.19 -5.01
CA GLY A 367 6.66 18.63 -3.89
C GLY A 367 6.38 20.14 -3.93
N SER A 368 7.41 20.96 -4.12
CA SER A 368 7.26 22.42 -4.27
C SER A 368 6.42 22.78 -5.49
N PHE A 369 6.64 22.12 -6.63
CA PHE A 369 5.84 22.32 -7.84
C PHE A 369 4.36 22.01 -7.63
N VAL A 370 4.02 20.92 -6.93
CA VAL A 370 2.61 20.56 -6.64
C VAL A 370 1.95 21.62 -5.77
N GLN A 371 2.67 22.18 -4.79
CA GLN A 371 2.15 23.26 -3.96
C GLN A 371 1.92 24.55 -4.76
N GLU A 372 2.86 24.95 -5.62
CA GLU A 372 2.70 26.09 -6.52
C GLU A 372 1.55 25.89 -7.50
N TYR A 373 1.43 24.70 -8.09
CA TYR A 373 0.34 24.35 -8.99
C TYR A 373 -1.02 24.47 -8.30
N HIS A 374 -1.16 23.95 -7.06
CA HIS A 374 -2.41 24.05 -6.31
C HIS A 374 -2.79 25.51 -6.02
N SER A 375 -1.81 26.35 -5.67
CA SER A 375 -2.01 27.79 -5.48
C SER A 375 -2.51 28.46 -6.76
N VAL A 376 -1.89 28.17 -7.91
CA VAL A 376 -2.30 28.71 -9.22
C VAL A 376 -3.69 28.20 -9.61
N GLN A 377 -3.99 26.92 -9.38
CA GLN A 377 -5.30 26.35 -9.65
C GLN A 377 -6.40 27.07 -8.86
N LEU A 378 -6.17 27.34 -7.56
CA LEU A 378 -7.11 28.10 -6.73
C LEU A 378 -7.34 29.51 -7.27
N LEU A 379 -6.27 30.20 -7.69
CA LEU A 379 -6.37 31.54 -8.29
C LEU A 379 -7.13 31.53 -9.62
N VAL A 380 -6.86 30.57 -10.50
CA VAL A 380 -7.57 30.42 -11.79
C VAL A 380 -9.04 30.09 -11.59
N THR A 381 -9.37 29.34 -10.54
CA THR A 381 -10.77 28.99 -10.20
C THR A 381 -11.49 30.19 -9.57
N ALA A 382 -10.79 30.98 -8.76
CA ALA A 382 -11.33 32.18 -8.11
C ALA A 382 -11.56 33.34 -9.10
N ASP A 383 -10.70 33.49 -10.12
CA ASP A 383 -10.78 34.55 -11.14
C ASP A 383 -11.90 34.30 -12.19
N GLY A 384 -12.57 33.14 -12.17
CA GLY A 384 -13.67 32.80 -13.08
C GLY A 384 -13.28 32.65 -14.56
N SER A 385 -12.02 32.92 -14.91
CA SER A 385 -11.47 32.96 -16.28
C SER A 385 -10.84 31.63 -16.71
N ILE A 386 -11.40 30.50 -16.27
CA ILE A 386 -10.87 29.14 -16.51
C ILE A 386 -10.68 28.86 -18.02
N GLY A 387 -11.57 29.40 -18.86
CA GLY A 387 -11.51 29.25 -20.32
C GLY A 387 -10.23 29.81 -20.95
N ARG A 388 -9.62 30.86 -20.36
CA ARG A 388 -8.38 31.48 -20.87
C ARG A 388 -7.15 30.60 -20.65
N PHE A 389 -7.15 29.82 -19.58
CA PHE A 389 -6.01 28.97 -19.17
C PHE A 389 -6.18 27.50 -19.56
N LYS A 390 -7.33 27.12 -20.14
CA LYS A 390 -7.65 25.74 -20.55
C LYS A 390 -6.53 25.09 -21.38
N GLY A 391 -6.00 25.79 -22.39
CA GLY A 391 -4.93 25.24 -23.23
C GLY A 391 -3.61 24.99 -22.48
N LEU A 392 -3.24 25.87 -21.54
CA LEU A 392 -2.06 25.70 -20.68
C LEU A 392 -2.25 24.53 -19.70
N LEU A 393 -3.44 24.42 -19.09
CA LEU A 393 -3.77 23.33 -18.17
C LEU A 393 -3.83 21.97 -18.90
N THR A 394 -4.35 21.92 -20.13
CA THR A 394 -4.32 20.71 -20.95
C THR A 394 -2.88 20.31 -21.30
N GLY A 395 -2.03 21.25 -21.72
CA GLY A 395 -0.62 20.96 -21.98
C GLY A 395 0.14 20.45 -20.76
N LEU A 396 -0.17 20.99 -19.57
CA LEU A 396 0.39 20.54 -18.30
C LEU A 396 -0.11 19.13 -17.93
N ALA A 397 -1.39 18.83 -18.18
CA ALA A 397 -1.96 17.51 -17.99
C ALA A 397 -1.31 16.46 -18.91
N ASP A 398 -1.07 16.80 -20.18
CA ASP A 398 -0.36 15.92 -21.13
C ASP A 398 1.08 15.65 -20.70
N LEU A 399 1.80 16.67 -20.25
CA LEU A 399 3.17 16.54 -19.75
C LEU A 399 3.23 15.67 -18.49
N THR A 400 2.27 15.87 -17.58
CA THR A 400 2.13 15.08 -16.35
C THR A 400 1.75 13.64 -16.67
N GLY A 401 0.89 13.42 -17.67
CA GLY A 401 0.51 12.09 -18.14
C GLY A 401 1.69 11.31 -18.72
N LYS A 402 2.55 11.97 -19.52
CA LYS A 402 3.79 11.37 -20.02
C LYS A 402 4.76 11.03 -18.89
N PHE A 403 4.99 11.99 -17.98
CA PHE A 403 5.84 11.78 -16.81
C PHE A 403 5.34 10.61 -15.94
N HIS A 404 4.03 10.52 -15.70
CA HIS A 404 3.43 9.41 -14.97
C HIS A 404 3.66 8.06 -15.66
N GLY A 405 3.54 8.01 -16.99
CA GLY A 405 3.82 6.81 -17.78
C GLY A 405 5.30 6.37 -17.67
N GLU A 406 6.24 7.32 -17.77
CA GLU A 406 7.67 7.07 -17.60
C GLU A 406 8.00 6.60 -16.18
N LEU A 407 7.36 7.18 -15.16
CA LEU A 407 7.55 6.80 -13.76
C LEU A 407 7.02 5.39 -13.49
N GLN A 408 5.84 5.04 -14.00
CA GLN A 408 5.34 3.66 -13.91
C GLN A 408 6.23 2.67 -14.66
N ALA A 409 6.78 3.04 -15.81
CA ALA A 409 7.72 2.20 -16.55
C ALA A 409 9.02 1.96 -15.76
N ALA A 410 9.55 3.01 -15.12
CA ALA A 410 10.73 2.90 -14.25
C ALA A 410 10.46 2.02 -13.01
N VAL A 411 9.30 2.17 -12.37
CA VAL A 411 8.89 1.33 -11.22
C VAL A 411 8.72 -0.14 -11.59
N ARG A 412 8.29 -0.45 -12.82
CA ARG A 412 8.18 -1.84 -13.32
C ARG A 412 9.52 -2.44 -13.73
N ALA A 413 10.52 -1.61 -14.01
CA ALA A 413 11.85 -2.04 -14.44
C ALA A 413 12.83 -2.21 -13.27
N ALA A 414 12.54 -1.60 -12.12
CA ALA A 414 13.20 -1.84 -10.83
C ALA A 414 12.64 -3.10 -10.16
#